data_AF-A0AAW5JYP6-F1
#
_entry.id   AF-A0AAW5JYP6-F1
#
_cell.length_a   1.000
_cell.length_b   1.000
_cell.length_c   1.000
_cell.angle_alpha   90.00
_cell.angle_beta   90.00
_cell.angle_gamma   90.00
#
_symmetry.space_group_name_H-M   'P 1'
#
loop_
_entity.id
_entity.type
_entity.pdbx_description
1 polymer ?
#
loop_
_entity_poly.entity_id
_entity_poly.type
_entity_poly.pdbx_seq_one_letter_code
_entity_poly.pdbx_strand_id
1 'polypeptide(L)' 'MDGFKFCSWLLENAGVSVVPGEVFGAAGHIRIAYCREYDYIEEGMRRIKEAVDGLRAGSRK' A
#
# COMPACT_ATOMS: atom_id res chain seq x y z
N MET A 1 -9.45 9.29 -1.46
CA MET A 1 -8.57 9.09 -0.29
C MET A 1 -7.22 9.71 -0.63
N ASP A 2 -6.64 10.52 0.27
CA ASP A 2 -5.28 11.05 0.10
C ASP A 2 -4.21 10.00 0.44
N GLY A 3 -2.94 10.23 0.07
CA GLY A 3 -1.87 9.26 0.24
C GLY A 3 -1.60 8.91 1.70
N PHE A 4 -1.66 9.88 2.63
CA PHE A 4 -1.49 9.61 4.06
C PHE A 4 -2.54 8.65 4.59
N LYS A 5 -3.82 8.90 4.27
CA LYS A 5 -4.92 8.00 4.65
C LYS A 5 -4.77 6.61 4.02
N PHE A 6 -4.35 6.54 2.75
CA PHE A 6 -4.12 5.25 2.10
C PHE A 6 -3.00 4.45 2.77
N CYS A 7 -1.88 5.10 3.11
CA CYS A 7 -0.76 4.45 3.79
C CYS A 7 -1.15 3.94 5.18
N SER A 8 -1.90 4.73 5.97
CA SER A 8 -2.42 4.29 7.27
C SER A 8 -3.39 3.11 7.13
N TRP A 9 -4.33 3.20 6.18
CA TRP A 9 -5.28 2.12 5.91
C TRP A 9 -4.58 0.82 5.51
N LEU A 10 -3.56 0.90 4.66
CA LEU A 10 -2.78 -0.26 4.22
C LEU A 10 -1.99 -0.89 5.37
N LEU A 11 -1.45 -0.07 6.28
CA LEU A 11 -0.80 -0.56 7.49
C LEU A 11 -1.79 -1.31 8.40
N GLU A 12 -2.97 -0.74 8.63
CA GLU A 12 -3.98 -1.33 9.52
C GLU A 12 -4.61 -2.61 8.94
N ASN A 13 -4.94 -2.62 7.65
CA ASN A 13 -5.69 -3.72 7.03
C ASN A 13 -4.79 -4.80 6.44
N ALA A 14 -3.60 -4.42 5.96
CA ALA A 14 -2.68 -5.35 5.31
C ALA A 14 -1.38 -5.54 6.09
N GLY A 15 -1.13 -4.80 7.17
CA GLY A 15 0.13 -4.88 7.92
C GLY A 15 1.36 -4.46 7.09
N VAL A 16 1.18 -3.62 6.08
CA VAL A 16 2.25 -3.14 5.20
C VAL A 16 2.44 -1.64 5.36
N SER A 17 3.64 -1.25 5.79
CA SER A 17 4.04 0.16 5.90
C SER A 17 4.65 0.65 4.57
N VAL A 18 4.16 1.79 4.09
CA VAL A 18 4.65 2.49 2.90
C VAL A 18 4.66 4.00 3.15
N VAL A 19 5.35 4.76 2.30
CA VAL A 19 5.45 6.22 2.46
C VAL A 19 4.56 6.93 1.42
N PRO A 20 3.75 7.92 1.83
CA PRO A 20 2.92 8.69 0.90
C PRO A 20 3.79 9.48 -0.08
N GLY A 21 3.40 9.53 -1.36
CA GLY A 21 4.13 10.24 -2.41
C GLY A 21 4.12 11.76 -2.25
N GLU A 22 3.16 12.31 -1.51
CA GLU A 22 3.02 13.74 -1.20
C GLU A 22 4.28 14.33 -0.56
N VAL A 23 5.02 13.56 0.25
CA VAL A 23 6.28 14.02 0.88
C VAL A 23 7.43 14.16 -0.13
N PHE A 24 7.25 13.65 -1.35
CA PHE A 24 8.18 13.74 -2.46
C PHE A 24 7.62 14.57 -3.64
N GLY A 25 6.48 15.26 -3.46
CA GLY A 25 5.83 16.00 -4.54
C GLY A 25 5.14 15.12 -5.59
N ALA A 26 4.91 13.83 -5.30
CA ALA A 26 4.28 12.87 -6.20
C ALA A 26 2.89 12.44 -5.67
N ALA A 27 1.95 13.38 -5.61
CA ALA A 27 0.60 13.11 -5.14
C ALA A 27 -0.07 11.96 -5.93
N GLY A 28 -0.88 11.15 -5.25
CA GLY A 28 -1.53 9.97 -5.84
C GLY A 28 -0.63 8.74 -5.99
N HIS A 29 0.64 8.82 -5.55
CA HIS A 29 1.58 7.69 -5.54
C HIS A 29 1.97 7.31 -4.11
N ILE A 30 2.59 6.13 -3.97
CA ILE A 30 3.26 5.69 -2.74
C ILE A 30 4.69 5.25 -3.07
N ARG A 31 5.58 5.30 -2.08
CA ARG A 31 6.95 4.80 -2.18
C ARG A 31 7.10 3.50 -1.38
N ILE A 32 7.63 2.49 -2.05
CA ILE A 32 7.96 1.18 -1.47
C ILE A 32 9.48 1.03 -1.42
N ALA A 33 10.01 0.71 -0.26
CA ALA A 33 11.41 0.33 -0.11
C ALA A 33 11.58 -1.18 -0.40
N TYR A 34 12.52 -1.54 -1.25
CA TYR A 34 12.77 -2.92 -1.67
C TYR A 34 14.16 -3.43 -1.25
N CYS A 35 14.74 -2.86 -0.18
CA CYS A 35 16.06 -3.20 0.36
C CYS A 35 16.04 -4.37 1.37
N ARG A 36 15.13 -5.32 1.19
CA ARG A 36 14.95 -6.52 2.05
C ARG A 36 15.09 -7.79 1.21
N GLU A 37 15.09 -8.93 1.89
CA GLU A 37 15.10 -10.24 1.25
C GLU A 37 13.90 -10.42 0.31
N TYR A 38 14.10 -11.15 -0.78
CA TYR A 38 13.08 -11.32 -1.84
C TYR A 38 11.73 -11.78 -1.27
N ASP A 39 11.75 -12.83 -0.44
CA ASP A 39 10.55 -13.40 0.16
C ASP A 39 9.77 -12.38 1.01
N TYR A 40 10.47 -11.47 1.68
CA TYR A 40 9.85 -10.39 2.46
C TYR A 40 9.17 -9.37 1.55
N ILE A 41 9.79 -9.04 0.41
CA ILE A 41 9.22 -8.14 -0.59
C ILE A 41 8.02 -8.80 -1.29
N GLU A 42 8.15 -10.07 -1.68
CA GLU A 42 7.09 -10.84 -2.33
C GLU A 42 5.85 -10.91 -1.43
N GLU A 43 6.01 -11.25 -0.15
CA GLU A 43 4.92 -11.28 0.82
C GLU A 43 4.28 -9.90 1.01
N GLY A 44 5.09 -8.83 1.09
CA GLY A 44 4.57 -7.47 1.13
C GLY A 44 3.71 -7.13 -0.08
N MET A 45 4.16 -7.46 -1.28
CA MET A 45 3.42 -7.23 -2.52
C MET A 45 2.14 -8.06 -2.60
N ARG A 46 2.16 -9.33 -2.13
CA ARG A 46 0.98 -10.19 -2.03
C ARG A 46 -0.10 -9.56 -1.13
N ARG A 47 0.29 -9.10 0.06
CA ARG A 47 -0.63 -8.44 1.02
C ARG A 47 -1.23 -7.15 0.45
N ILE A 48 -0.42 -6.34 -0.26
CA ILE A 48 -0.91 -5.14 -0.97
C ILE A 48 -1.98 -5.53 -2.01
N LYS A 49 -1.70 -6.53 -2.84
CA LYS A 49 -2.62 -7.00 -3.88
C LYS A 49 -3.96 -7.40 -3.28
N GLU A 50 -3.94 -8.25 -2.25
CA GLU A 50 -5.16 -8.76 -1.60
C GLU A 50 -6.00 -7.62 -0.98
N ALA A 51 -5.35 -6.68 -0.30
CA ALA A 51 -6.03 -5.53 0.28
C ALA A 51 -6.71 -4.66 -0.79
N VAL A 52 -5.99 -4.33 -1.87
CA VAL A 52 -6.51 -3.50 -2.96
C VAL A 52 -7.62 -4.22 -3.74
N ASP A 53 -7.48 -5.52 -3.98
CA ASP A 53 -8.52 -6.33 -4.63
C ASP A 53 -9.80 -6.33 -3.79
N GLY A 54 -9.69 -6.51 -2.46
CA GLY A 54 -10.80 -6.41 -1.52
C GLY A 54 -11.50 -5.05 -1.53
N LEU A 55 -10.71 -3.96 -1.54
CA LEU A 55 -11.23 -2.59 -1.62
C LEU A 55 -12.01 -2.34 -2.92
N ARG A 56 -11.52 -2.86 -4.05
CA ARG A 56 -12.18 -2.75 -5.36
C ARG A 56 -13.43 -3.60 -5.47
N ALA A 57 -13.47 -4.77 -4.84
CA ALA A 57 -14.65 -5.63 -4.81
C ALA A 57 -15.79 -4.99 -4.01
N GLY A 58 -15.48 -4.32 -2.91
CA GLY A 58 -16.47 -3.56 -2.12
C GLY A 58 -17.06 -2.35 -2.84
N SER A 59 -16.33 -1.77 -3.80
CA SER A 59 -16.76 -0.58 -4.57
C SER A 59 -17.65 -0.89 -5.79
N ARG A 60 -17.93 -2.18 -6.07
CA ARG A 60 -18.81 -2.63 -7.19
C ARG A 60 -20.23 -3.02 -6.75
N LYS A 61 -20.64 -2.70 -5.52
CA LYS A 61 -22.02 -2.82 -5.06
C LYS A 61 -22.71 -1.46 -5.02
#